data_AF-A0A2A4NE70-F1
#
_entry.id   AF-A0A2A4NE70-F1
#
_cell.length_a   1.000
_cell.length_b   1.000
_cell.length_c   1.000
_cell.angle_alpha   90.00
_cell.angle_beta   90.00
_cell.angle_gamma   90.00
#
_symmetry.space_group_name_H-M   'P 1'
#
loop_
_entity.id
_entity.type
_entity.pdbx_description
1 polymer ?
#
loop_
_entity_poly.entity_id
_entity_poly.type
_entity_poly.pdbx_seq_one_letter_code
_entity_poly.pdbx_strand_id
1 'polypeptide(L)'
;MNHFSRNLTIIYRTERLIARRSLAVFQTQITLGVLAGVAALIGLVLLNVSLFFVLQARMSPAGAAAILSALNIALAGVIALIATRMSVEREIAPAVEVRDMAIEDLERDIEGASQEIRDIANGLKCLGRDPLGSLSTLIIPLIGALLKKKT
;
A
#
# COMPACT_ATOMS: atom_id res chain seq x y z
N MET A 1 17.92 -7.12 -28.54
CA MET A 1 17.71 -6.74 -27.12
C MET A 1 16.60 -5.72 -27.07
N ASN A 2 15.42 -6.14 -26.62
CA ASN A 2 14.15 -5.45 -26.85
C ASN A 2 14.04 -4.18 -25.99
N HIS A 3 13.52 -3.10 -26.58
CA HIS A 3 13.32 -1.78 -25.96
C HIS A 3 12.56 -1.83 -24.61
N PHE A 4 11.75 -2.88 -24.43
CA PHE A 4 11.01 -3.21 -23.22
C PHE A 4 11.90 -3.44 -21.99
N SER A 5 12.99 -4.20 -22.10
CA SER A 5 13.88 -4.48 -20.96
C SER A 5 14.68 -3.24 -20.52
N ARG A 6 15.01 -2.36 -21.47
CA ARG A 6 15.68 -1.09 -21.19
C ARG A 6 14.77 -0.12 -20.44
N ASN A 7 13.51 0.02 -20.86
CA ASN A 7 12.54 0.87 -20.17
C ASN A 7 12.20 0.33 -18.76
N LEU A 8 12.04 -0.98 -18.62
CA LEU A 8 11.80 -1.60 -17.30
C LEU A 8 12.97 -1.36 -16.32
N THR A 9 14.20 -1.41 -16.81
CA THR A 9 15.40 -1.13 -16.00
C THR A 9 15.46 0.34 -15.58
N ILE A 10 15.02 1.26 -16.44
CA ILE A 10 14.95 2.69 -16.11
C ILE A 10 13.87 2.95 -15.05
N ILE A 11 12.67 2.38 -15.21
CA ILE A 11 11.58 2.51 -14.23
C ILE A 11 12.02 1.95 -12.87
N TYR A 12 12.56 0.73 -12.83
CA TYR A 12 12.99 0.09 -11.59
C TYR A 12 14.12 0.84 -10.88
N ARG A 13 15.05 1.44 -11.64
CA ARG A 13 16.15 2.24 -11.06
C ARG A 13 15.64 3.56 -10.46
N THR A 14 14.59 4.14 -11.05
CA THR A 14 14.00 5.40 -10.60
C THR A 14 13.11 5.18 -9.37
N GLU A 15 12.27 4.15 -9.38
CA GLU A 15 11.50 3.63 -8.24
C GLU A 15 12.39 3.36 -7.02
N ARG A 16 13.51 2.65 -7.23
CA ARG A 16 14.47 2.30 -6.17
C ARG A 16 15.20 3.53 -5.60
N LEU A 17 15.40 4.59 -6.39
CA LEU A 17 16.00 5.85 -5.94
C LEU A 17 15.03 6.68 -5.09
N ILE A 18 13.74 6.66 -5.44
CA ILE A 18 12.68 7.34 -4.67
C ILE A 18 12.44 6.61 -3.34
N ALA A 19 12.33 5.28 -3.37
CA ALA A 19 12.11 4.45 -2.18
C ALA A 19 13.25 4.53 -1.16
N ARG A 20 14.52 4.64 -1.60
CA ARG A 20 15.65 4.75 -0.65
C ARG A 20 15.74 6.11 0.02
N ARG A 21 15.32 7.17 -0.67
CA ARG A 21 15.41 8.54 -0.14
C ARG A 21 14.24 8.86 0.80
N SER A 22 13.07 8.29 0.53
CA SER A 22 11.93 8.41 1.44
C SER A 22 12.20 7.71 2.77
N LEU A 23 12.75 6.49 2.78
CA LEU A 23 12.97 5.71 4.01
C LEU A 23 13.88 6.40 5.04
N ALA A 24 14.96 7.03 4.62
CA ALA A 24 15.90 7.69 5.54
C ALA A 24 15.31 8.98 6.17
N VAL A 25 14.52 9.74 5.39
CA VAL A 25 13.82 10.93 5.87
C VAL A 25 12.66 10.52 6.78
N PHE A 26 11.88 9.51 6.41
CA PHE A 26 10.82 8.95 7.25
C PHE A 26 11.34 8.47 8.60
N GLN A 27 12.44 7.72 8.63
CA GLN A 27 13.00 7.20 9.89
C GLN A 27 13.44 8.33 10.83
N THR A 28 14.17 9.32 10.32
CA THR A 28 14.66 10.45 11.13
C THR A 28 13.49 11.33 11.62
N GLN A 29 12.51 11.56 10.74
CA GLN A 29 11.33 12.37 11.05
C GLN A 29 10.42 11.69 12.08
N ILE A 30 10.31 10.35 12.04
CA ILE A 30 9.57 9.60 13.06
C ILE A 30 10.29 9.67 14.41
N THR A 31 11.61 9.45 14.47
CA THR A 31 12.34 9.50 15.75
C THR A 31 12.30 10.88 16.38
N LEU A 32 12.58 11.94 15.61
CA LEU A 32 12.47 13.32 16.11
C LEU A 32 11.01 13.69 16.45
N GLY A 33 10.04 13.21 15.67
CA GLY A 33 8.62 13.39 15.93
C GLY A 33 8.18 12.75 17.25
N VAL A 34 8.63 11.53 17.54
CA VAL A 34 8.36 10.84 18.82
C VAL A 34 8.98 11.61 19.98
N LEU A 35 10.24 12.03 19.87
CA LEU A 35 10.91 12.82 20.92
C LEU A 35 10.19 14.15 21.15
N ALA A 36 9.80 14.86 20.09
CA ALA A 36 9.02 16.08 20.16
C ALA A 36 7.65 15.82 20.82
N GLY A 37 6.99 14.72 20.48
CA GLY A 37 5.72 14.31 21.09
C GLY A 37 5.86 14.06 22.60
N VAL A 38 6.89 13.33 23.03
CA VAL A 38 7.18 13.10 24.45
C VAL A 38 7.46 14.41 25.18
N ALA A 39 8.31 15.27 24.60
CA ALA A 39 8.61 16.58 25.18
C ALA A 39 7.35 17.47 25.29
N ALA A 40 6.48 17.44 24.28
CA ALA A 40 5.20 18.15 24.31
C ALA A 40 4.26 17.62 25.41
N LEU A 41 4.18 16.30 25.61
CA LEU A 41 3.38 15.71 26.70
C LEU A 41 3.91 16.11 28.08
N ILE A 42 5.23 16.07 28.29
CA ILE A 42 5.85 16.52 29.54
C ILE A 42 5.53 18.01 29.77
N GLY A 43 5.73 18.84 28.73
CA GLY A 43 5.41 20.26 28.78
C GLY A 43 3.93 20.51 29.10
N LEU A 44 3.01 19.74 28.52
CA LEU A 44 1.58 19.86 28.77
C LEU A 44 1.21 19.52 30.21
N VAL A 45 1.80 18.48 30.80
CA VAL A 45 1.61 18.14 32.22
C VAL A 45 2.12 19.26 33.12
N LEU A 46 3.35 19.73 32.88
CA LEU A 46 3.94 20.81 33.68
C LEU A 46 3.18 22.12 33.53
N LEU A 47 2.68 22.43 32.33
CA LEU A 47 1.84 23.60 32.08
C LEU A 47 0.55 23.52 32.89
N ASN A 48 -0.10 22.34 32.93
CA ASN A 48 -1.30 22.13 33.76
C ASN A 48 -1.02 22.34 35.24
N VAL A 49 0.07 21.77 35.76
CA VAL A 49 0.48 21.94 37.16
C VAL A 49 0.77 23.40 37.48
N SER A 50 1.55 24.07 36.62
CA SER A 50 1.87 25.49 36.78
C SER A 50 0.61 26.35 36.75
N LEU A 51 -0.29 26.10 35.80
CA LEU A 51 -1.52 26.86 35.66
C LEU A 51 -2.44 26.62 36.86
N PHE A 52 -2.55 25.39 37.35
CA PHE A 52 -3.30 25.08 38.56
C PHE A 52 -2.83 25.91 39.75
N PHE A 53 -1.51 25.98 40.01
CA PHE A 53 -0.97 26.79 41.09
C PHE A 53 -1.25 28.28 40.92
N VAL A 54 -1.14 28.80 39.70
CA VAL A 54 -1.48 30.21 39.40
C VAL A 54 -2.96 30.50 39.69
N LEU A 55 -3.87 29.59 39.32
CA LEU A 55 -5.28 29.75 39.65
C LEU A 55 -5.53 29.64 41.15
N GLN A 56 -4.94 28.65 41.81
CA GLN A 56 -5.08 28.44 43.25
C GLN A 56 -4.61 29.65 44.07
N ALA A 57 -3.63 30.41 43.57
CA ALA A 57 -3.19 31.65 44.21
C ALA A 57 -4.28 32.76 44.21
N ARG A 58 -5.32 32.64 43.39
CA ARG A 58 -6.40 33.63 43.24
C ARG A 58 -7.80 33.12 43.59
N MET A 59 -8.01 31.81 43.73
CA MET A 59 -9.31 31.22 44.00
C MET A 59 -9.22 29.89 44.75
N SER A 60 -10.37 29.33 45.16
CA SER A 60 -10.39 28.05 45.86
C SER A 60 -9.85 26.91 44.98
N PRO A 61 -9.30 25.83 45.59
CA PRO A 61 -8.78 24.69 44.83
C PRO A 61 -9.83 24.04 43.91
N ALA A 62 -11.09 23.99 44.36
CA ALA A 62 -12.19 23.47 43.56
C ALA A 62 -12.49 24.36 42.33
N GLY A 63 -12.48 25.68 42.50
CA GLY A 63 -12.65 26.63 41.39
C GLY A 63 -11.51 26.56 40.38
N ALA A 64 -10.27 26.45 40.87
CA ALA A 64 -9.09 26.29 40.03
C ALA A 64 -9.16 25.01 39.19
N ALA A 65 -9.52 23.88 39.82
CA ALA A 65 -9.69 22.60 39.14
C ALA A 65 -10.82 22.64 38.09
N ALA A 66 -11.93 23.31 38.38
CA ALA A 66 -13.05 23.43 37.46
C ALA A 66 -12.65 24.22 36.20
N ILE A 67 -11.98 25.37 36.35
CA ILE A 67 -11.53 26.17 35.20
C ILE A 67 -10.46 25.42 34.40
N LEU A 68 -9.50 24.79 35.08
CA LEU A 68 -8.46 24.01 34.40
C LEU A 68 -9.06 22.83 33.61
N SER A 69 -10.07 22.15 34.17
CA SER A 69 -10.76 21.06 33.46
C SER A 69 -11.51 21.58 32.23
N ALA A 70 -12.20 22.71 32.34
CA ALA A 70 -12.88 23.34 31.20
C ALA A 70 -11.88 23.70 30.09
N LEU A 71 -10.70 24.22 30.45
CA LEU A 71 -9.64 24.55 29.48
C LEU A 71 -9.09 23.30 28.78
N ASN A 72 -8.89 22.19 29.49
CA ASN A 72 -8.44 20.93 28.89
C ASN A 72 -9.50 20.33 27.96
N ILE A 73 -10.78 20.41 28.31
CA ILE A 73 -11.88 19.98 27.43
C ILE A 73 -11.88 20.83 26.14
N ALA A 74 -11.72 22.15 26.26
CA ALA A 74 -11.63 23.03 25.09
C ALA A 74 -10.41 22.68 24.22
N LEU A 75 -9.24 22.45 24.82
CA LEU A 75 -8.03 22.02 24.11
C LEU A 75 -8.25 20.68 23.39
N ALA A 76 -8.85 19.70 24.06
CA ALA A 76 -9.18 18.40 23.46
C ALA A 76 -10.13 18.57 22.26
N GLY A 77 -11.13 19.45 22.37
CA GLY A 77 -12.03 19.79 21.27
C GLY A 77 -11.30 20.38 20.06
N VAL A 78 -10.36 21.30 20.28
CA VAL A 78 -9.53 21.87 19.20
C VAL A 78 -8.66 20.79 18.55
N ILE A 79 -8.01 19.93 19.34
CA ILE A 79 -7.20 18.84 18.81
C ILE A 79 -8.05 17.86 17.99
N ALA A 80 -9.23 17.49 18.48
CA ALA A 80 -10.16 16.62 17.75
C ALA A 80 -10.63 17.25 16.43
N LEU A 81 -10.89 18.56 16.41
CA LEU A 81 -11.25 19.27 15.19
C LEU A 81 -10.09 19.30 14.17
N ILE A 82 -8.86 19.43 14.63
CA ILE A 82 -7.68 19.38 13.75
C ILE A 82 -7.51 17.94 13.23
N ALA A 83 -7.61 16.94 14.11
CA ALA A 83 -7.47 15.53 13.74
C ALA A 83 -8.51 15.10 12.69
N THR A 84 -9.76 15.54 12.81
CA THR A 84 -10.80 15.25 11.80
C THR A 84 -10.55 15.94 10.45
N ARG A 85 -9.72 16.99 10.41
CA ARG A 85 -9.33 17.68 9.16
C ARG A 85 -8.06 17.11 8.53
N MET A 86 -7.28 16.31 9.25
CA MET A 86 -6.13 15.60 8.69
C MET A 86 -6.65 14.41 7.88
N SER A 87 -6.99 14.65 6.60
CA SER A 87 -7.57 13.63 5.70
C SER A 87 -6.55 12.54 5.37
N VAL A 88 -6.80 11.34 5.88
CA VAL A 88 -6.07 10.10 5.57
C VAL A 88 -6.11 9.80 4.06
N GLU A 89 -7.17 10.21 3.35
CA GLU A 89 -7.34 10.09 1.89
C GLU A 89 -6.12 10.50 1.05
N ARG A 90 -5.38 11.55 1.43
CA ARG A 90 -4.20 12.00 0.65
C ARG A 90 -2.99 11.08 0.82
N GLU A 91 -2.89 10.39 1.95
CA GLU A 91 -1.81 9.43 2.21
C GLU A 91 -2.08 8.07 1.56
N ILE A 92 -3.34 7.66 1.46
CA ILE A 92 -3.73 6.35 0.87
C ILE A 92 -3.99 6.43 -0.64
N ALA A 93 -4.21 7.61 -1.22
CA ALA A 93 -4.47 7.74 -2.65
C ALA A 93 -3.44 7.01 -3.55
N PRO A 94 -2.12 7.11 -3.32
CA PRO A 94 -1.14 6.36 -4.11
C PRO A 94 -1.25 4.83 -3.91
N ALA A 95 -1.57 4.38 -2.69
CA ALA A 95 -1.73 2.96 -2.40
C ALA A 95 -3.01 2.38 -3.04
N VAL A 96 -4.07 3.19 -3.12
CA VAL A 96 -5.31 2.86 -3.82
C VAL A 96 -5.08 2.77 -5.33
N GLU A 97 -4.36 3.74 -5.92
CA GLU A 97 -4.02 3.74 -7.34
C GLU A 97 -3.19 2.51 -7.76
N VAL A 98 -2.18 2.14 -6.97
CA VAL A 98 -1.37 0.93 -7.22
C VAL A 98 -2.21 -0.35 -7.11
N ARG A 99 -3.13 -0.43 -6.14
CA ARG A 99 -4.05 -1.56 -6.01
C ARG A 99 -4.96 -1.66 -7.23
N ASP A 100 -5.53 -0.55 -7.67
CA ASP A 100 -6.48 -0.52 -8.77
C ASP A 100 -5.80 -0.89 -10.10
N MET A 101 -4.56 -0.45 -10.34
CA MET A 101 -3.74 -0.93 -11.46
C MET A 101 -3.47 -2.44 -11.40
N ALA A 102 -3.15 -2.98 -10.21
CA ALA A 102 -2.90 -4.41 -10.05
C ALA A 102 -4.17 -5.26 -10.28
N ILE A 103 -5.35 -4.73 -9.93
CA ILE A 103 -6.64 -5.36 -10.23
C ILE A 103 -6.89 -5.35 -11.74
N GLU A 104 -6.65 -4.23 -12.41
CA GLU A 104 -6.85 -4.10 -13.86
C GLU A 104 -5.92 -5.05 -14.65
N ASP A 105 -4.67 -5.22 -14.22
CA ASP A 105 -3.76 -6.20 -14.83
C ASP A 105 -4.23 -7.65 -14.60
N LEU A 106 -4.75 -7.96 -13.42
CA LEU A 106 -5.32 -9.28 -13.13
C LEU A 106 -6.55 -9.58 -13.99
N GLU A 107 -7.40 -8.59 -14.24
CA GLU A 107 -8.56 -8.73 -15.14
C GLU A 107 -8.11 -9.06 -16.56
N ARG A 108 -7.08 -8.37 -17.09
CA ARG A 108 -6.51 -8.66 -18.42
C ARG A 108 -5.91 -10.05 -18.51
N ASP A 109 -5.21 -10.51 -17.47
CA ASP A 109 -4.65 -11.86 -17.42
C ASP A 109 -5.73 -12.95 -17.38
N ILE A 110 -6.85 -12.71 -16.68
CA ILE A 110 -7.99 -13.65 -16.62
C ILE A 110 -8.72 -13.71 -17.97
N GLU A 111 -8.87 -12.59 -18.67
CA GLU A 111 -9.43 -12.57 -20.03
C GLU A 111 -8.53 -13.33 -21.01
N GLY A 112 -7.21 -13.14 -20.94
CA GLY A 112 -6.23 -13.88 -21.73
C GLY A 112 -6.25 -15.39 -21.46
N ALA A 113 -6.26 -15.79 -20.18
CA ALA A 113 -6.33 -17.19 -19.77
C ALA A 113 -7.67 -17.84 -20.17
N SER A 114 -8.77 -17.08 -20.15
CA SER A 114 -10.09 -17.56 -20.60
C SER A 114 -10.11 -17.85 -22.09
N GLN A 115 -9.34 -17.11 -22.90
CA GLN A 115 -9.19 -17.34 -24.33
C GLN A 115 -8.37 -18.62 -24.58
N GLU A 116 -7.25 -18.79 -23.88
CA GLU A 116 -6.40 -19.99 -23.96
C GLU A 116 -7.16 -21.26 -23.55
N ILE A 117 -7.95 -21.19 -22.47
CA ILE A 117 -8.79 -22.31 -22.02
C ILE A 117 -9.87 -22.65 -23.08
N ARG A 118 -10.43 -21.64 -23.75
CA ARG A 118 -11.43 -21.84 -24.82
C ARG A 118 -10.82 -22.49 -26.04
N ASP A 119 -9.59 -22.10 -26.40
CA ASP A 119 -8.85 -22.67 -27.52
C ASP A 119 -8.42 -24.12 -27.25
N ILE A 120 -7.98 -24.43 -26.03
CA ILE A 120 -7.70 -25.80 -25.59
C ILE A 120 -8.98 -26.65 -25.59
N ALA A 121 -10.09 -26.11 -25.10
CA ALA A 121 -11.38 -26.81 -25.08
C ALA A 121 -11.90 -27.08 -26.50
N ASN A 122 -11.75 -26.12 -27.42
CA ASN A 122 -12.12 -26.28 -28.82
C ASN A 122 -11.22 -27.31 -29.53
N GLY A 123 -9.91 -27.32 -29.23
CA GLY A 123 -8.98 -28.34 -29.70
C GLY A 123 -9.36 -29.75 -29.24
N LEU A 124 -9.75 -29.90 -27.96
CA LEU A 124 -10.27 -31.17 -27.42
C LEU A 124 -11.61 -31.58 -28.04
N LYS A 125 -12.49 -30.63 -28.34
CA LYS A 125 -13.79 -30.89 -28.99
C LYS A 125 -13.62 -31.38 -30.43
N CYS A 126 -12.63 -30.87 -31.15
CA CYS A 126 -12.25 -31.35 -32.48
C CYS A 126 -11.63 -32.75 -32.43
N LEU A 127 -10.84 -33.07 -31.39
CA LEU A 127 -10.33 -34.42 -31.12
C LEU A 127 -11.45 -35.45 -30.87
N GLY A 128 -12.50 -35.07 -30.15
CA GLY A 128 -13.65 -35.93 -29.88
C GLY A 128 -14.58 -36.15 -31.09
N ARG A 129 -14.53 -35.25 -32.08
CA ARG A 129 -15.41 -35.30 -33.26
C ARG A 129 -14.80 -36.06 -34.44
N ASP A 130 -13.48 -36.27 -34.47
CA ASP A 130 -12.82 -37.06 -35.51
C ASP A 130 -11.56 -37.83 -35.00
N PRO A 131 -11.75 -38.90 -34.20
CA PRO A 131 -10.66 -39.58 -33.50
C PRO A 131 -9.69 -40.35 -34.42
N LEU A 132 -10.06 -40.58 -35.69
CA LEU A 132 -9.27 -41.41 -36.62
C LEU A 132 -8.44 -40.59 -37.63
N GLY A 133 -8.79 -39.32 -37.87
CA GLY A 133 -8.02 -38.44 -38.77
C GLY A 133 -6.86 -37.69 -38.09
N SER A 134 -7.06 -37.27 -36.83
CA SER A 134 -6.12 -36.43 -36.07
C SER A 134 -4.91 -37.18 -35.49
N LEU A 135 -5.05 -38.47 -35.21
CA LEU A 135 -3.94 -39.29 -34.73
C LEU A 135 -2.80 -39.37 -35.76
N SER A 136 -3.11 -39.31 -37.06
CA SER A 136 -2.10 -39.36 -38.13
C SER A 136 -1.17 -38.13 -38.15
N THR A 137 -1.66 -36.95 -37.76
CA THR A 137 -0.90 -35.68 -37.83
C THR A 137 -0.11 -35.38 -36.56
N LEU A 138 -0.50 -35.94 -35.40
CA LEU A 138 0.21 -35.76 -34.13
C LEU A 138 1.30 -36.81 -33.89
N ILE A 139 1.19 -38.00 -34.48
CA ILE A 139 2.19 -39.07 -34.29
C ILE A 139 3.53 -38.74 -34.97
N ILE A 140 3.51 -38.05 -36.11
CA ILE A 140 4.72 -37.69 -36.88
C ILE A 140 5.66 -36.75 -36.09
N PRO A 141 5.21 -35.61 -35.52
CA PRO A 141 6.08 -34.72 -34.77
C PRO A 141 6.52 -35.28 -33.40
N LEU A 142 5.70 -36.14 -32.75
CA LEU A 142 6.10 -36.77 -31.48
C LEU A 142 7.20 -37.81 -31.65
N ILE A 143 7.15 -38.63 -32.71
CA ILE A 143 8.22 -39.59 -33.02
C ILE A 143 9.51 -38.85 -33.41
N GLY A 144 9.41 -37.74 -34.15
CA GLY A 144 10.54 -36.88 -34.48
C GLY A 144 11.18 -36.22 -33.24
N ALA A 145 10.36 -35.75 -32.29
CA ALA A 145 10.85 -35.13 -31.05
C ALA A 145 11.47 -36.15 -30.08
N LEU A 146 10.98 -37.39 -30.06
CA LEU A 146 11.54 -38.48 -29.25
C LEU A 146 12.83 -39.07 -29.85
N LEU A 147 12.97 -39.13 -31.18
CA LEU A 147 14.21 -39.56 -31.85
C LEU A 147 15.31 -38.49 -31.81
N LYS A 148 14.96 -37.19 -31.79
CA LYS A 148 15.93 -36.09 -31.72
C LYS A 148 16.56 -35.92 -30.32
N LYS A 149 16.06 -36.62 -29.29
CA LYS A 149 16.61 -36.58 -27.92
C LYS A 149 17.65 -37.68 -27.65
N LYS A 150 18.28 -38.24 -28.69
CA LYS A 150 19.40 -39.19 -28.52
C LYS A 150 20.44 -39.07 -29.64
N THR A 151 21.02 -37.88 -29.78
CA THR A 151 22.41 -37.65 -30.22
C THR A 151 22.85 -36.30 -29.69
#